data_AF-A0A953WBC4-F1
#
_entry.id   AF-A0A953WBC4-F1
#
_cell.length_a   1.000
_cell.length_b   1.000
_cell.length_c   1.000
_cell.angle_alpha   90.00
_cell.angle_beta   90.00
_cell.angle_gamma   90.00
#
_symmetry.space_group_name_H-M   'P 1'
#
loop_
_entity.id
_entity.type
_entity.pdbx_description
1 polymer ?
#
loop_
_entity_poly.entity_id
_entity_poly.type
_entity_poly.pdbx_seq_one_letter_code
_entity_poly.pdbx_strand_id
1 'polypeptide(L)'
;MRKFLISLAVLFAAPAAHAEQVWLTMDQVTPYRLKQDVDQIVIGNPSIADITIQDNSRLLMFGKAPGLTNIFLFDAEGNEVDNIMVRVRSAGSEMLTVQRGVGRTTYNCMTVCEPTITVGDSTENFGAVSAQVQQKLQQAQSSANSAD
;
A
#
# COMPACT_ATOMS: atom_id res chain seq x y z
N MET A 1 15.11 -61.96 31.01
CA MET A 1 13.90 -61.16 30.72
C MET A 1 14.29 -59.69 30.68
N ARG A 2 14.50 -59.13 29.48
CA ARG A 2 15.04 -57.76 29.28
C ARG A 2 13.86 -56.80 29.12
N LYS A 3 13.61 -55.96 30.13
CA LYS A 3 12.54 -54.95 30.12
C LYS A 3 12.95 -53.80 29.19
N PHE A 4 12.28 -53.67 28.05
CA PHE A 4 12.41 -52.53 27.15
C PHE A 4 11.54 -51.38 27.68
N LEU A 5 12.16 -50.31 28.17
CA LEU A 5 11.51 -49.05 28.52
C LEU A 5 11.31 -48.24 27.24
N ILE A 6 10.06 -48.12 26.77
CA ILE A 6 9.70 -47.25 25.65
C ILE A 6 9.59 -45.83 26.20
N SER A 7 10.54 -44.97 25.82
CA SER A 7 10.52 -43.54 26.13
C SER A 7 9.58 -42.83 25.14
N LEU A 8 8.47 -42.29 25.64
CA LEU A 8 7.49 -41.54 24.86
C LEU A 8 7.99 -40.10 24.68
N ALA A 9 8.60 -39.80 23.54
CA ALA A 9 8.99 -38.45 23.17
C ALA A 9 7.73 -37.63 22.79
N VAL A 10 7.35 -36.69 23.65
CA VAL A 10 6.28 -35.72 23.36
C VAL A 10 6.85 -34.65 22.42
N LEU A 11 6.40 -34.67 21.15
CA LEU A 11 6.69 -33.60 20.20
C LEU A 11 5.85 -32.37 20.57
N PHE A 12 6.48 -31.34 21.15
CA PHE A 12 5.86 -30.02 21.29
C PHE A 12 5.83 -29.35 19.91
N ALA A 13 4.66 -29.25 19.30
CA ALA A 13 4.43 -28.40 18.14
C ALA A 13 4.40 -26.93 18.61
N ALA A 14 5.42 -26.15 18.27
CA ALA A 14 5.42 -24.72 18.52
C ALA A 14 4.41 -24.02 17.58
N PRO A 15 3.59 -23.08 18.09
CA PRO A 15 2.73 -22.27 17.24
C PRO A 15 3.60 -21.38 16.34
N ALA A 16 3.36 -21.43 15.02
CA ALA A 16 3.96 -20.50 14.08
C ALA A 16 3.30 -19.13 14.24
N ALA A 17 4.08 -18.11 14.60
CA ALA A 17 3.63 -16.72 14.54
C ALA A 17 3.45 -16.34 13.07
N HIS A 18 2.20 -16.34 12.59
CA HIS A 18 1.86 -15.81 11.28
C HIS A 18 1.74 -14.30 11.39
N ALA A 19 2.72 -13.57 10.83
CA ALA A 19 2.55 -12.14 10.57
C ALA A 19 1.40 -11.96 9.58
N GLU A 20 0.40 -11.17 9.96
CA GLU A 20 -0.77 -10.92 9.13
C GLU A 20 -0.33 -10.17 7.85
N GLN A 21 -0.71 -10.68 6.69
CA GLN A 21 -0.36 -10.05 5.41
C GLN A 21 -1.59 -9.43 4.75
N VAL A 22 -1.53 -8.13 4.52
CA VAL A 22 -2.55 -7.35 3.82
C VAL A 22 -2.04 -6.96 2.44
N TRP A 23 -2.91 -7.13 1.45
CA TRP A 23 -2.67 -6.72 0.07
C TRP A 23 -3.44 -5.46 -0.23
N LEU A 24 -2.74 -4.41 -0.62
CA LEU A 24 -3.34 -3.17 -1.08
C LEU A 24 -3.11 -3.01 -2.58
N THR A 25 -4.04 -2.32 -3.22
CA THR A 25 -3.88 -1.83 -4.58
C THR A 25 -3.48 -0.36 -4.50
N MET A 26 -2.48 0.03 -5.30
CA MET A 26 -2.08 1.42 -5.44
C MET A 26 -3.28 2.29 -5.86
N ASP A 27 -3.36 3.49 -5.28
CA ASP A 27 -4.45 4.45 -5.48
C ASP A 27 -5.84 3.97 -5.02
N GLN A 28 -5.90 2.91 -4.20
CA GLN A 28 -7.13 2.40 -3.59
C GLN A 28 -7.04 2.38 -2.06
N VAL A 29 -8.22 2.43 -1.43
CA VAL A 29 -8.39 2.31 0.02
C VAL A 29 -8.96 0.94 0.38
N THR A 30 -8.42 0.31 1.42
CA THR A 30 -8.93 -0.95 1.97
C THR A 30 -9.21 -0.76 3.46
N PRO A 31 -10.44 -1.02 3.93
CA PRO A 31 -10.74 -1.00 5.36
C PRO A 31 -10.07 -2.19 6.05
N TYR A 32 -9.51 -1.94 7.23
CA TYR A 32 -8.88 -2.92 8.08
C TYR A 32 -9.49 -2.87 9.47
N ARG A 33 -9.81 -4.03 10.05
CA ARG A 33 -10.42 -4.13 11.38
C ARG A 33 -9.35 -4.43 12.41
N LEU A 34 -9.29 -3.59 13.44
CA LEU A 34 -8.40 -3.77 14.57
C LEU A 34 -8.88 -4.92 15.48
N LYS A 35 -7.92 -5.67 16.02
CA LYS A 35 -8.19 -6.79 16.96
C LYS A 35 -8.58 -6.29 18.35
N GLN A 36 -8.05 -5.12 18.74
CA GLN A 36 -8.30 -4.42 20.00
C GLN A 36 -7.97 -2.93 19.81
N ASP A 37 -8.22 -2.12 20.83
CA ASP A 37 -7.90 -0.68 20.80
C ASP A 37 -6.39 -0.45 20.66
N VAL A 38 -6.01 0.60 19.92
CA VAL A 38 -4.62 0.95 19.60
C VAL A 38 -4.42 2.43 19.91
N ASP A 39 -3.32 2.77 20.57
CA ASP A 39 -2.97 4.16 20.93
C ASP A 39 -1.94 4.76 19.96
N GLN A 40 -0.98 3.94 19.52
CA GLN A 40 0.08 4.37 18.64
C GLN A 40 0.19 3.48 17.40
N ILE A 41 0.38 4.13 16.24
CA ILE A 41 0.56 3.48 14.95
C ILE A 41 1.89 3.94 14.35
N VAL A 42 2.71 3.00 13.90
CA VAL A 42 3.99 3.28 13.24
C VAL A 42 4.02 2.60 11.89
N ILE A 43 4.26 3.37 10.83
CA ILE A 43 4.33 2.90 9.45
C ILE A 43 5.80 2.81 9.06
N GLY A 44 6.25 1.64 8.62
CA GLY A 44 7.64 1.43 8.23
C GLY A 44 8.08 2.32 7.07
N ASN A 45 7.23 2.48 6.05
CA ASN A 45 7.45 3.40 4.94
C ASN A 45 6.15 4.07 4.43
N PRO A 46 5.88 5.33 4.84
CA PRO A 46 4.71 6.11 4.40
C PRO A 46 4.65 6.44 2.91
N SER A 47 5.72 6.22 2.14
CA SER A 47 5.71 6.37 0.68
C SER A 47 5.11 5.16 -0.04
N ILE A 48 5.08 3.98 0.61
CA ILE A 48 4.52 2.74 0.07
C ILE A 48 3.05 2.62 0.45
N ALA A 49 2.73 2.77 1.73
CA ALA A 49 1.37 2.69 2.25
C ALA A 49 1.15 3.75 3.33
N ASP A 50 -0.10 4.13 3.54
CA ASP A 50 -0.50 5.12 4.54
C ASP A 50 -1.83 4.71 5.18
N ILE A 51 -2.18 5.31 6.31
CA ILE A 51 -3.42 4.97 7.03
C ILE A 51 -4.17 6.21 7.53
N THR A 52 -5.46 6.03 7.74
CA THR A 52 -6.29 6.97 8.50
C THR A 52 -7.17 6.20 9.46
N ILE A 53 -7.28 6.69 10.68
CA ILE A 53 -8.14 6.09 11.71
C ILE A 53 -9.58 6.49 11.41
N GLN A 54 -10.47 5.51 11.23
CA GLN A 54 -11.90 5.75 11.04
C GLN A 54 -12.63 5.79 12.38
N ASP A 55 -12.33 4.83 13.25
CA ASP A 55 -12.82 4.71 14.62
C ASP A 55 -11.92 3.76 15.42
N ASN A 56 -12.23 3.54 16.71
CA ASN A 56 -11.45 2.68 17.62
C ASN A 56 -11.27 1.23 17.13
N SER A 57 -12.10 0.78 16.19
CA SER A 57 -12.10 -0.60 15.68
C SER A 57 -11.66 -0.73 14.22
N ARG A 58 -11.44 0.39 13.52
CA ARG A 58 -11.21 0.39 12.06
C ARG A 58 -10.20 1.43 11.61
N LEU A 59 -9.32 0.97 10.72
CA LEU A 59 -8.39 1.78 9.95
C LEU A 59 -8.76 1.74 8.48
N LEU A 60 -8.51 2.83 7.77
CA LEU A 60 -8.49 2.87 6.32
C LEU A 60 -7.04 2.84 5.86
N MET A 61 -6.65 1.83 5.09
CA MET A 61 -5.31 1.66 4.56
C MET A 61 -5.27 2.09 3.09
N PHE A 62 -4.26 2.87 2.71
CA PHE A 62 -4.06 3.40 1.36
C PHE A 62 -2.79 2.82 0.74
N GLY A 63 -2.89 2.25 -0.46
CA GLY A 63 -1.71 1.90 -1.25
C GLY A 63 -1.20 3.11 -2.03
N LYS A 64 0.05 3.54 -1.84
CA LYS A 64 0.62 4.73 -2.50
C LYS A 64 1.62 4.39 -3.59
N ALA A 65 2.47 3.39 -3.36
CA ALA A 65 3.43 2.94 -4.35
C ALA A 65 3.68 1.44 -4.25
N PRO A 66 3.99 0.75 -5.36
CA PRO A 66 4.29 -0.68 -5.31
C PRO A 66 5.48 -0.97 -4.41
N GLY A 67 5.33 -1.96 -3.52
CA GLY A 67 6.35 -2.26 -2.53
C GLY A 67 5.89 -3.17 -1.41
N LEU A 68 6.81 -3.47 -0.50
CA LEU A 68 6.56 -4.20 0.74
C LEU A 68 6.94 -3.28 1.91
N THR A 69 6.02 -3.08 2.83
CA THR A 69 6.23 -2.37 4.09
C THR A 69 5.45 -3.06 5.20
N ASN A 70 5.42 -2.46 6.38
CA ASN A 70 4.64 -2.96 7.50
C ASN A 70 4.09 -1.81 8.34
N ILE A 71 3.09 -2.14 9.16
CA ILE A 71 2.45 -1.23 10.10
C ILE A 71 2.47 -1.90 11.47
N PHE A 72 3.13 -1.26 12.43
CA PHE A 72 3.11 -1.65 13.82
C PHE A 72 2.01 -0.90 14.58
N LEU A 73 1.30 -1.64 15.42
CA LEU A 73 0.24 -1.15 16.28
C LEU A 73 0.66 -1.37 17.73
N PHE A 74 0.51 -0.35 18.59
CA PHE A 74 0.85 -0.42 20.01
C PHE A 74 -0.33 0.02 20.89
N ASP A 75 -0.44 -0.58 22.07
CA ASP A 75 -1.41 -0.19 23.10
C ASP A 75 -0.91 1.05 23.89
N ALA A 76 -1.73 1.52 24.83
CA ALA A 76 -1.41 2.70 25.65
C ALA A 76 -0.21 2.48 26.58
N GLU A 77 0.10 1.22 26.90
CA GLU A 77 1.25 0.82 27.70
C GLU A 77 2.53 0.65 26.86
N GLY A 78 2.43 0.76 25.52
CA GLY A 78 3.54 0.63 24.58
C GLY A 78 3.87 -0.82 24.19
N ASN A 79 3.00 -1.79 24.49
CA ASN A 79 3.17 -3.16 24.04
C ASN A 79 2.73 -3.30 22.58
N GLU A 80 3.41 -4.18 21.84
CA GLU A 80 3.04 -4.51 20.46
C GLU A 80 1.70 -5.25 20.45
N VAL A 81 0.71 -4.64 19.80
CA VAL A 81 -0.61 -5.22 19.54
C VAL A 81 -0.58 -6.08 18.29
N ASP A 82 0.01 -5.56 17.21
CA ASP A 82 0.13 -6.27 15.95
C ASP A 82 1.25 -5.70 15.06
N ASN A 83 1.70 -6.53 14.12
CA ASN A 83 2.62 -6.17 13.05
C ASN A 83 2.08 -6.67 11.71
N ILE A 84 1.51 -5.75 10.95
CA ILE A 84 0.83 -6.04 9.70
C ILE A 84 1.79 -5.86 8.54
N MET A 85 2.09 -6.94 7.82
CA MET A 85 2.87 -6.89 6.59
C MET A 85 1.99 -6.38 5.45
N VAL A 86 2.33 -5.23 4.87
CA VAL A 86 1.57 -4.60 3.80
C VAL A 86 2.30 -4.75 2.47
N ARG A 87 1.67 -5.42 1.50
CA ARG A 87 2.16 -5.44 0.13
C ARG A 87 1.24 -4.65 -0.79
N VAL A 88 1.82 -3.65 -1.45
CA VAL A 88 1.12 -2.81 -2.42
C VAL A 88 1.45 -3.27 -3.83
N ARG A 89 0.41 -3.52 -4.63
CA ARG A 89 0.51 -3.83 -6.06
C ARG A 89 0.09 -2.63 -6.90
N SER A 90 0.60 -2.52 -8.11
CA SER A 90 0.09 -1.53 -9.08
C SER A 90 -1.40 -1.75 -9.36
N ALA A 91 -2.09 -0.67 -9.73
CA ALA A 91 -3.48 -0.71 -10.16
C ALA A 91 -3.70 -1.72 -11.31
N GLY A 92 -4.86 -2.38 -11.28
CA GLY A 92 -5.17 -3.59 -12.04
C GLY A 92 -5.59 -3.38 -13.50
N SER A 93 -6.47 -4.27 -13.99
CA SER A 93 -6.79 -4.64 -15.39
C SER A 93 -7.02 -3.54 -16.43
N GLU A 94 -7.16 -2.30 -16.01
CA GLU A 94 -7.38 -1.13 -16.87
C GLU A 94 -6.08 -0.34 -17.09
N MET A 95 -4.98 -0.73 -16.46
CA MET A 95 -3.68 -0.09 -16.63
C MET A 95 -2.82 -0.86 -17.65
N LEU A 96 -2.42 -0.19 -18.72
CA LEU A 96 -1.47 -0.73 -19.71
C LEU A 96 -0.09 -0.16 -19.45
N THR A 97 0.88 -1.03 -19.17
CA THR A 97 2.29 -0.62 -19.06
C THR A 97 3.05 -1.03 -20.32
N VAL A 98 3.66 -0.05 -20.99
CA VAL A 98 4.54 -0.26 -22.15
C VAL A 98 6.01 -0.12 -21.70
N GLN A 99 6.80 -1.15 -21.96
CA GLN A 99 8.24 -1.18 -21.68
C GLN A 99 9.02 -1.04 -23.00
N ARG A 100 9.87 -0.02 -23.10
CA ARG A 100 10.78 0.23 -24.24
C ARG A 100 12.20 0.40 -23.72
N GLY A 101 12.97 -0.70 -23.73
CA GLY A 101 14.29 -0.72 -23.08
C GLY A 101 14.16 -0.51 -21.57
N VAL A 102 14.81 0.54 -21.05
CA VAL A 102 14.68 0.95 -19.64
C VAL A 102 13.50 1.91 -19.40
N GLY A 103 12.85 2.37 -20.46
CA GLY A 103 11.74 3.31 -20.38
C GLY A 103 10.41 2.60 -20.12
N ARG A 104 9.70 3.03 -19.08
CA ARG A 104 8.36 2.57 -18.73
C ARG A 104 7.33 3.69 -18.96
N THR A 105 6.22 3.38 -19.61
CA THR A 105 5.09 4.30 -19.80
C THR A 105 3.81 3.62 -19.40
N THR A 106 2.99 4.25 -18.56
CA THR A 106 1.71 3.68 -18.14
C THR A 106 0.54 4.48 -18.73
N TYR A 107 -0.51 3.76 -19.13
CA TYR A 107 -1.77 4.32 -19.65
C TYR A 107 -2.93 3.79 -18.82
N ASN A 108 -3.96 4.62 -18.63
CA ASN A 108 -5.27 4.18 -18.15
C ASN A 108 -6.16 3.91 -19.37
N CYS A 109 -6.44 2.63 -19.61
CA CYS A 109 -7.15 2.08 -20.75
C CYS A 109 -8.55 1.63 -20.33
N MET A 110 -9.49 2.57 -20.39
CA MET A 110 -10.92 2.30 -20.35
C MET A 110 -11.41 1.99 -21.78
N THR A 111 -12.22 2.87 -22.38
CA THR A 111 -12.60 2.77 -23.81
C THR A 111 -11.50 3.30 -24.74
N VAL A 112 -10.73 4.29 -24.27
CA VAL A 112 -9.55 4.84 -24.94
C VAL A 112 -8.41 4.86 -23.92
N CYS A 113 -7.19 4.57 -24.36
CA CYS A 113 -6.00 4.65 -23.51
C CYS A 113 -5.53 6.09 -23.39
N GLU A 114 -5.61 6.63 -22.18
CA GLU A 114 -5.12 7.96 -21.84
C GLU A 114 -3.78 7.86 -21.08
N PRO A 115 -2.79 8.73 -21.37
CA PRO A 115 -1.53 8.72 -20.65
C PRO A 115 -1.75 9.07 -19.17
N THR A 116 -1.09 8.33 -18.27
CA THR A 116 -1.14 8.61 -16.83
C THR A 116 0.26 8.59 -16.25
N ILE A 117 0.42 9.26 -15.10
CA ILE A 117 1.68 9.28 -14.37
C ILE A 117 1.60 8.22 -13.28
N THR A 118 2.48 7.22 -13.34
CA THR A 118 2.56 6.18 -12.32
C THR A 118 3.98 6.07 -11.75
N VAL A 119 4.10 5.79 -10.45
CA VAL A 119 5.39 5.64 -9.75
C VAL A 119 6.22 4.54 -10.42
N GLY A 120 7.37 4.92 -10.99
CA GLY A 120 8.28 4.04 -11.73
C GLY A 120 8.24 4.21 -13.26
N ASP A 121 7.44 5.15 -13.78
CA ASP A 121 7.49 5.53 -15.20
C ASP A 121 8.73 6.38 -15.54
N SER A 122 9.10 6.40 -16.81
CA SER A 122 10.28 7.14 -17.28
C SER A 122 10.08 8.65 -17.21
N THR A 123 11.17 9.37 -16.98
CA THR A 123 11.18 10.82 -16.77
C THR A 123 10.66 11.59 -17.98
N GLU A 124 10.80 11.06 -19.20
CA GLU A 124 10.33 11.75 -20.41
C GLU A 124 8.81 11.94 -20.42
N ASN A 125 8.05 10.89 -20.08
CA ASN A 125 6.59 10.97 -20.02
C ASN A 125 6.11 11.66 -18.74
N PHE A 126 6.77 11.41 -17.61
CA PHE A 126 6.48 12.10 -16.35
C PHE A 126 6.56 13.62 -16.52
N GLY A 127 7.64 14.12 -17.14
CA GLY A 127 7.85 15.55 -17.36
C GLY A 127 6.83 16.17 -18.32
N ALA A 128 6.55 15.50 -19.45
CA ALA A 128 5.60 15.99 -20.44
C ALA A 128 4.17 16.09 -19.87
N VAL A 129 3.68 15.05 -19.20
CA VAL A 129 2.33 15.05 -18.62
C VAL A 129 2.25 16.03 -17.44
N SER A 130 3.28 16.11 -16.58
CA SER A 130 3.31 17.07 -15.47
C SER A 130 3.24 18.52 -15.96
N ALA A 131 3.96 18.85 -17.04
CA ALA A 131 3.92 20.18 -17.66
C ALA A 131 2.53 20.50 -18.21
N GLN A 132 1.88 19.55 -18.88
CA GLN A 132 0.51 19.72 -19.39
C GLN A 132 -0.49 19.94 -18.25
N VAL A 133 -0.37 19.19 -17.14
CA VAL A 133 -1.23 19.37 -15.96
C VAL A 133 -1.05 20.75 -15.34
N GLN A 134 0.20 21.21 -15.18
CA GLN A 134 0.49 22.54 -14.65
C GLN A 134 -0.06 23.66 -15.56
N GLN A 135 0.12 23.55 -16.87
CA GLN A 135 -0.42 24.53 -17.83
C GLN A 135 -1.95 24.57 -17.79
N LYS A 136 -2.61 23.40 -17.74
CA LYS A 136 -4.08 23.32 -17.62
C LYS A 136 -4.57 23.97 -16.33
N LEU A 137 -3.87 23.74 -15.21
CA LEU A 137 -4.22 24.36 -13.93
C LEU A 137 -4.07 25.89 -13.98
N GLN A 138 -2.98 26.40 -14.56
CA GLN A 138 -2.77 27.84 -14.74
C GLN A 138 -3.86 28.47 -15.61
N GLN A 139 -4.28 27.80 -16.67
CA GLN A 139 -5.36 28.29 -17.55
C GLN A 139 -6.73 28.30 -16.86
N ALA A 140 -7.00 27.31 -16.00
CA ALA A 140 -8.21 27.30 -15.18
C ALA A 140 -8.22 28.46 -14.17
N GLN A 141 -7.08 28.74 -13.54
CA GLN A 141 -6.91 29.83 -12.56
C GLN A 141 -7.02 31.22 -13.21
N SER A 142 -6.43 31.42 -14.39
CA SER A 142 -6.52 32.71 -15.10
C SER A 142 -7.94 33.01 -15.60
N SER A 143 -8.71 31.97 -15.96
CA SER A 143 -10.13 32.10 -16.33
C SER A 143 -11.03 32.43 -15.14
N ALA A 144 -10.66 31.98 -13.93
CA ALA A 144 -11.37 32.34 -12.70
C ALA A 144 -11.10 33.80 -12.29
N ASN A 145 -9.86 34.27 -12.42
CA ASN A 145 -9.47 35.64 -12.04
C ASN A 145 -9.88 36.73 -13.04
N SER A 146 -10.45 36.37 -14.19
CA SER A 146 -10.94 37.31 -15.21
C SER A 146 -12.47 37.44 -15.21
N ALA A 147 -13.15 36.77 -14.28
CA ALA A 147 -14.59 36.85 -14.05
C ALA A 147 -14.97 37.71 -12.82
N ASP A 148 -13.98 38.26 -12.12
CA ASP A 148 -14.10 39.29 -11.08
C ASP A 148 -13.64 40.67 -11.62
#